data_AF-A0AAD7GV35-F1
#
_entry.id   AF-A0AAD7GV35-F1
#
_cell.length_a   1.000
_cell.length_b   1.000
_cell.length_c   1.000
_cell.angle_alpha   90.00
_cell.angle_beta   90.00
_cell.angle_gamma   90.00
#
_symmetry.space_group_name_H-M   'P 1'
#
loop_
_entity.id
_entity.type
_entity.pdbx_description
1 polymer ?
#
loop_
_entity_poly.entity_id
_entity_poly.type
_entity_poly.pdbx_seq_one_letter_code
_entity_poly.pdbx_strand_id
1 'polypeptide(L)'
;MEEAMVPSLSAAGIGSRFVSQDDVETAKARRDEQWKAAYARLGMEPPPQQQEDFSDGRSLAEKLAANKIAKQEEWEEKTKLANQFRALEEDEIMFLDSVRERQEEEERQRKEKDGEEVQNFKEAVAARTSAVNNPPPMAPKPVAAAPSKPTPAPARKKGALKGVVVKKKAKPAAAASAPKEDANKDKDDEEPGAKRRRISEA
;
A
#
# COMPACT_ATOMS: atom_id res chain seq x y z
N MET A 1 44.47 27.97 -2.94
CA MET A 1 44.66 26.66 -2.30
C MET A 1 45.75 26.89 -1.25
N GLU A 2 45.36 27.39 -0.08
CA GLU A 2 46.29 27.52 1.04
C GLU A 2 46.31 26.17 1.74
N GLU A 3 47.40 25.43 1.56
CA GLU A 3 47.60 24.14 2.20
C GLU A 3 47.71 24.36 3.71
N ALA A 4 46.78 23.74 4.45
CA ALA A 4 46.86 23.64 5.89
C ALA A 4 48.08 22.77 6.26
N MET A 5 49.20 23.43 6.55
CA MET A 5 50.41 22.85 7.11
C MET A 5 50.06 22.14 8.42
N VAL A 6 49.82 20.83 8.36
CA VAL A 6 49.58 20.00 9.55
C VAL A 6 50.83 20.02 10.43
N PRO A 7 50.75 20.49 11.69
CA PRO A 7 51.92 20.59 12.56
C PRO A 7 52.54 19.22 12.82
N SER A 8 53.79 19.02 12.41
CA SER A 8 54.54 17.78 12.63
C SER A 8 54.64 17.45 14.13
N LEU A 9 54.17 16.26 14.50
CA LEU A 9 54.05 15.85 15.90
C LEU A 9 55.41 15.58 16.58
N SER A 10 56.51 15.53 15.82
CA SER A 10 57.87 15.25 16.30
C SER A 10 58.76 16.48 16.49
N ALA A 11 58.37 17.65 15.97
CA ALA A 11 59.26 18.82 15.89
C ALA A 11 59.24 19.72 17.13
N ALA A 12 58.21 19.62 17.98
CA ALA A 12 58.04 20.47 19.16
C ALA A 12 58.15 19.64 20.45
N GLY A 13 58.93 20.15 21.42
CA GLY A 13 59.08 19.54 22.74
C GLY A 13 57.73 19.30 23.42
N ILE A 14 57.65 18.21 24.19
CA ILE A 14 56.42 17.66 24.77
C ILE A 14 55.58 18.72 25.51
N GLY A 15 56.21 19.70 26.18
CA GLY A 15 55.52 20.78 26.89
C GLY A 15 54.75 21.79 26.02
N SER A 16 55.12 21.95 24.75
CA SER A 16 54.38 22.83 23.81
C SER A 16 53.11 22.18 23.26
N ARG A 17 52.89 20.89 23.55
CA ARG A 17 51.77 20.09 23.01
C ARG A 17 50.58 20.03 23.97
N PHE A 18 50.78 20.44 25.21
CA PHE A 18 49.74 20.47 26.23
C PHE A 18 49.30 21.91 26.44
N VAL A 19 47.99 22.11 26.45
CA VAL A 19 47.34 23.39 26.72
C VAL A 19 46.75 23.30 28.12
N SER A 20 46.92 24.33 28.95
CA SER A 20 46.32 24.34 30.28
C SER A 20 44.80 24.34 30.15
N GLN A 21 44.10 23.80 31.13
CA GLN A 21 42.65 23.89 31.18
C GLN A 21 42.18 25.36 31.16
N ASP A 22 42.87 26.26 31.85
CA ASP A 22 42.60 27.70 31.81
C ASP A 22 42.73 28.31 30.40
N ASP A 23 43.72 27.87 29.63
CA ASP A 23 43.94 28.35 28.26
C ASP A 23 42.80 27.87 27.33
N VAL A 24 42.29 26.65 27.53
CA VAL A 24 41.12 26.14 26.79
C VAL A 24 39.86 26.92 27.17
N GLU A 25 39.64 27.18 28.46
CA GLU A 25 38.47 27.91 28.96
C GLU A 25 38.46 29.36 28.47
N THR A 26 39.60 30.06 28.52
CA THR A 26 39.70 31.43 27.99
C THR A 26 39.53 31.49 26.47
N ALA A 27 40.03 30.49 25.74
CA ALA A 27 39.81 30.40 24.29
C ALA A 27 38.33 30.16 23.95
N LYS A 28 37.63 29.29 24.69
CA LYS A 28 36.18 29.07 24.57
C LYS A 28 35.40 30.36 24.86
N ALA A 29 35.72 31.06 25.96
CA ALA A 29 35.07 32.33 26.33
C ALA A 29 35.22 33.41 25.24
N ARG A 30 36.44 33.61 24.72
CA ARG A 30 36.68 34.56 23.61
C ARG A 30 35.87 34.21 22.36
N ARG A 31 35.77 32.92 22.04
CA ARG A 31 34.99 32.43 20.90
C ARG A 31 33.50 32.70 21.11
N ASP A 32 32.99 32.45 22.30
CA ASP A 32 31.59 32.71 22.67
C ASP A 32 31.24 34.20 22.64
N GLU A 33 32.14 35.06 23.14
CA GLU A 33 31.98 36.52 23.07
C GLU A 33 31.93 37.01 21.63
N GLN A 34 32.84 36.53 20.78
CA GLN A 34 32.85 36.86 19.35
C GLN A 34 31.59 36.37 18.65
N TRP A 35 31.11 35.17 18.98
CA TRP A 35 29.87 34.61 18.46
C TRP A 35 28.68 35.48 18.86
N LYS A 36 28.54 35.78 20.16
CA LYS A 36 27.48 36.65 20.69
C LYS A 36 27.50 38.03 20.03
N ALA A 37 28.69 38.62 19.87
CA ALA A 37 28.86 39.91 19.19
C ALA A 37 28.46 39.84 17.71
N ALA A 38 28.77 38.75 17.00
CA ALA A 38 28.40 38.55 15.61
C ALA A 38 26.86 38.45 15.44
N TYR A 39 26.19 37.73 16.34
CA TYR A 39 24.73 37.60 16.35
C TYR A 39 24.04 38.91 16.75
N ALA A 40 24.57 39.62 17.75
CA ALA A 40 24.09 40.95 18.12
C ALA A 40 24.20 41.95 16.96
N ARG A 41 25.27 41.88 16.17
CA ARG A 41 25.43 42.69 14.95
C ARG A 41 24.39 42.36 13.87
N LEU A 42 23.95 41.10 13.80
CA LEU A 42 22.93 40.63 12.87
C LEU A 42 21.50 40.90 13.36
N GLY A 43 21.32 41.37 14.60
CA GLY A 43 20.01 41.65 15.19
C GLY A 43 19.21 40.39 15.53
N MET A 44 19.88 39.23 15.62
CA MET A 44 19.29 37.94 15.99
C MET A 44 19.83 37.51 17.34
N GLU A 45 18.99 36.88 18.16
CA GLU A 45 19.45 36.26 19.40
C GLU A 45 20.34 35.05 19.05
N PRO A 46 21.53 34.90 19.68
CA PRO A 46 22.32 33.70 19.52
C PRO A 46 21.47 32.47 19.89
N PRO A 47 21.42 31.43 19.04
CA PRO A 47 20.78 30.19 19.40
C PRO A 47 21.29 29.70 20.76
N PRO A 48 20.43 29.12 21.61
CA PRO A 48 20.84 28.63 22.91
C PRO A 48 22.03 27.69 22.74
N GLN A 49 23.10 27.95 23.50
CA GLN A 49 24.31 27.13 23.45
C GLN A 49 23.90 25.69 23.72
N GLN A 50 24.16 24.82 22.74
CA GLN A 50 24.01 23.38 22.93
C GLN A 50 24.87 23.03 24.13
N GLN A 51 24.23 22.60 25.23
CA GLN A 51 24.93 22.14 26.42
C GLN A 51 25.94 21.10 25.95
N GLU A 52 27.23 21.30 26.23
CA GLU A 52 28.23 20.29 25.89
C GLU A 52 27.75 18.98 26.49
N ASP A 53 27.39 18.04 25.63
CA ASP A 53 26.74 16.80 26.02
C ASP A 53 27.60 16.19 27.13
N PHE A 54 27.04 16.19 28.34
CA PHE A 54 27.67 15.63 29.52
C PHE A 54 28.17 14.26 29.10
N SER A 55 29.50 14.06 29.11
CA SER A 55 30.11 12.86 28.55
C SER A 55 29.50 11.64 29.20
N ASP A 56 28.55 11.05 28.49
CA ASP A 56 27.83 9.89 28.93
C ASP A 56 28.87 8.79 29.12
N GLY A 57 29.01 8.33 30.37
CA GLY A 57 30.03 7.38 30.81
C GLY A 57 29.92 6.01 30.15
N ARG A 58 28.90 5.80 29.31
CA ARG A 58 28.78 4.65 28.42
C ARG A 58 29.86 4.64 27.34
N SER A 59 30.36 3.44 27.06
CA SER A 59 31.30 3.17 25.98
C SER A 59 30.70 3.53 24.62
N LEU A 60 31.53 3.91 23.65
CA LEU A 60 31.11 4.13 22.26
C LEU A 60 30.36 2.91 21.69
N ALA A 61 30.77 1.70 22.07
CA ALA A 61 30.11 0.47 21.63
C ALA A 61 28.65 0.41 22.10
N GLU A 62 28.38 0.83 23.35
CA GLU A 62 27.03 0.87 23.92
C GLU A 62 26.18 1.94 23.23
N LYS A 63 26.76 3.10 22.91
CA LYS A 63 26.07 4.17 22.16
C LYS A 63 25.69 3.73 20.75
N LEU A 64 26.58 3.01 20.07
CA LEU A 64 26.30 2.45 18.74
C LEU A 64 25.26 1.34 18.79
N ALA A 65 25.32 0.47 19.79
CA ALA A 65 24.32 -0.57 20.01
C ALA A 65 22.93 0.03 20.25
N ALA A 66 22.83 1.03 21.14
CA ALA A 66 21.58 1.74 21.40
C ALA A 66 21.00 2.40 20.14
N ASN A 67 21.86 3.01 19.30
CA ASN A 67 21.41 3.58 18.02
C ASN A 67 20.87 2.51 17.05
N LYS A 68 21.52 1.35 16.98
CA LYS A 68 21.05 0.23 16.15
C LYS A 68 19.72 -0.32 16.66
N ILE A 69 19.60 -0.52 17.96
CA ILE A 69 18.39 -1.00 18.61
C ILE A 69 17.26 0.00 18.40
N ALA A 70 17.46 1.30 18.65
CA ALA A 70 16.45 2.32 18.41
C ALA A 70 15.95 2.33 16.96
N LYS A 71 16.87 2.25 15.97
CA LYS A 71 16.49 2.15 14.56
C LYS A 71 15.70 0.88 14.25
N GLN A 72 16.11 -0.25 14.85
CA GLN A 72 15.45 -1.53 14.66
C GLN A 72 14.04 -1.51 15.29
N GLU A 73 13.92 -1.00 16.51
CA GLU A 73 12.64 -0.86 17.21
C GLU A 73 11.69 0.05 16.45
N GLU A 74 12.14 1.21 15.96
CA GLU A 74 11.32 2.09 15.12
C GLU A 74 10.85 1.39 13.83
N TRP A 75 11.73 0.61 13.21
CA TRP A 75 11.39 -0.13 12.00
C TRP A 75 10.38 -1.25 12.29
N GLU A 76 10.59 -1.97 13.38
CA GLU A 76 9.68 -3.00 13.86
C GLU A 76 8.33 -2.40 14.23
N GLU A 77 8.27 -1.28 14.94
CA GLU A 77 7.04 -0.56 15.28
C GLU A 77 6.27 -0.11 14.04
N LYS A 78 6.95 0.47 13.03
CA LYS A 78 6.30 0.87 11.77
C LYS A 78 5.78 -0.32 10.98
N THR A 79 6.49 -1.44 11.04
CA THR A 79 6.12 -2.68 10.32
C THR A 79 5.11 -3.52 11.11
N LYS A 80 4.99 -3.28 12.41
CA LYS A 80 4.12 -4.03 13.32
C LYS A 80 2.67 -3.87 12.89
N LEU A 81 2.03 -5.01 12.60
CA LEU A 81 0.61 -5.06 12.23
C LEU A 81 -0.30 -4.37 13.26
N ALA A 82 0.08 -4.36 14.54
CA ALA A 82 -0.66 -3.68 15.60
C ALA A 82 -0.80 -2.17 15.37
N ASN A 83 0.16 -1.53 14.71
CA ASN A 83 0.13 -0.09 14.42
C ASN A 83 -0.54 0.23 13.07
N GLN A 84 -0.80 -0.77 12.23
CA GLN A 84 -1.43 -0.57 10.93
C GLN A 84 -2.95 -0.39 11.04
N PHE A 85 -3.56 -0.94 12.09
CA PHE A 85 -5.00 -0.88 12.29
C PHE A 85 -5.33 0.04 13.46
N ARG A 86 -6.20 1.01 13.21
CA ARG A 86 -6.88 1.79 14.24
C ARG A 86 -8.34 1.35 14.36
N ALA A 87 -8.99 1.71 15.46
CA ALA A 87 -10.44 1.60 15.55
C ALA A 87 -11.11 2.52 14.51
N LEU A 88 -12.27 2.10 14.01
CA LEU A 88 -13.11 2.96 13.16
C LEU A 88 -13.76 4.04 14.03
N GLU A 89 -13.86 5.24 13.48
CA GLU A 89 -14.59 6.37 14.04
C GLU A 89 -16.10 6.17 13.82
N GLU A 90 -16.93 6.88 14.59
CA GLU A 90 -18.39 6.72 14.55
C GLU A 90 -18.97 7.02 13.15
N ASP A 91 -18.50 8.08 12.51
CA ASP A 91 -18.91 8.45 11.14
C ASP A 91 -18.53 7.39 10.10
N GLU A 92 -17.40 6.70 10.30
CA GLU A 92 -16.91 5.66 9.39
C GLU A 92 -17.75 4.38 9.51
N ILE A 93 -18.19 4.06 10.74
CA ILE A 93 -19.13 2.97 10.99
C ILE A 93 -20.47 3.27 10.32
N MET A 94 -21.02 4.48 10.53
CA MET A 94 -22.27 4.91 9.91
C MET A 94 -22.19 4.88 8.38
N PHE A 95 -21.04 5.26 7.80
CA PHE A 95 -20.80 5.15 6.37
C PHE A 95 -20.88 3.68 5.90
N LEU A 96 -20.21 2.75 6.58
CA LEU A 96 -20.24 1.33 6.20
C LEU A 96 -21.64 0.73 6.33
N ASP A 97 -22.41 1.13 7.32
CA ASP A 97 -23.79 0.71 7.48
C ASP A 97 -24.67 1.27 6.35
N SER A 98 -24.49 2.53 5.95
CA SER A 98 -25.20 3.10 4.78
C SER A 98 -24.85 2.39 3.46
N VAL A 99 -23.60 1.92 3.31
CA VAL A 99 -23.17 1.15 2.14
C VAL A 99 -23.81 -0.23 2.13
N ARG A 100 -23.90 -0.90 3.29
CA ARG A 100 -24.60 -2.18 3.44
C ARG A 100 -26.08 -2.05 3.13
N GLU A 101 -26.73 -1.05 3.72
CA GLU A 101 -28.15 -0.77 3.47
C GLU A 101 -28.40 -0.57 1.97
N ARG A 102 -27.60 0.26 1.29
CA ARG A 102 -27.71 0.45 -0.17
C ARG A 102 -27.55 -0.85 -0.95
N GLN A 103 -26.57 -1.68 -0.62
CA GLN A 103 -26.37 -2.97 -1.29
C GLN A 103 -27.57 -3.90 -1.08
N GLU A 104 -28.09 -3.98 0.14
CA GLU A 104 -29.27 -4.78 0.47
C GLU A 104 -30.52 -4.27 -0.27
N GLU A 105 -30.69 -2.96 -0.39
CA GLU A 105 -31.79 -2.37 -1.16
C GLU A 105 -31.69 -2.66 -2.65
N GLU A 106 -30.50 -2.57 -3.24
CA GLU A 106 -30.26 -2.91 -4.64
C GLU A 106 -30.53 -4.41 -4.89
N GLU A 107 -30.06 -5.29 -4.00
CA GLU A 107 -30.34 -6.73 -4.08
C GLU A 107 -31.83 -7.03 -3.88
N ARG A 108 -32.50 -6.35 -2.94
CA ARG A 108 -33.93 -6.48 -2.69
C ARG A 108 -34.73 -6.07 -3.93
N GLN A 109 -34.45 -4.90 -4.50
CA GLN A 109 -35.11 -4.43 -5.72
C GLN A 109 -34.86 -5.35 -6.90
N ARG A 110 -33.65 -5.90 -7.04
CA ARG A 110 -33.35 -6.89 -8.08
C ARG A 110 -34.18 -8.15 -7.88
N LYS A 111 -34.25 -8.66 -6.66
CA LYS A 111 -35.04 -9.86 -6.32
C LYS A 111 -36.54 -9.64 -6.53
N GLU A 112 -37.05 -8.45 -6.21
CA GLU A 112 -38.44 -8.07 -6.47
C GLU A 112 -38.74 -8.06 -7.97
N LYS A 113 -37.92 -7.39 -8.78
CA LYS A 113 -38.05 -7.37 -10.25
C LYS A 113 -38.00 -8.78 -10.85
N ASP A 114 -36.99 -9.57 -10.46
CA ASP A 114 -36.85 -10.96 -10.91
C ASP A 114 -38.07 -11.79 -10.50
N GLY A 115 -38.62 -11.54 -9.31
CA GLY A 115 -39.83 -12.18 -8.80
C GLY A 115 -41.08 -11.83 -9.61
N GLU A 116 -41.28 -10.53 -9.91
CA GLU A 116 -42.39 -10.04 -10.72
C GLU A 116 -42.35 -10.62 -12.14
N GLU A 117 -41.18 -10.66 -12.78
CA GLU A 117 -41.01 -11.25 -14.11
C GLU A 117 -41.39 -12.74 -14.13
N VAL A 118 -40.97 -13.49 -13.11
CA VAL A 118 -41.32 -14.91 -12.97
C VAL A 118 -42.81 -15.11 -12.72
N GLN A 119 -43.43 -14.26 -11.90
CA GLN A 119 -44.88 -14.34 -11.64
C GLN A 119 -45.68 -14.03 -12.91
N ASN A 120 -45.34 -12.94 -13.61
CA ASN A 120 -45.98 -12.57 -14.88
C ASN A 120 -45.84 -13.69 -15.93
N PHE A 121 -44.67 -14.35 -16.00
CA PHE A 121 -44.49 -15.49 -16.89
C PHE A 121 -45.40 -16.66 -16.51
N LYS A 122 -45.51 -17.01 -15.22
CA LYS A 122 -46.41 -18.08 -14.76
C LYS A 122 -47.87 -17.76 -15.07
N GLU A 123 -48.29 -16.52 -14.86
CA GLU A 123 -49.64 -16.05 -15.20
C GLU A 123 -49.91 -16.11 -16.70
N ALA A 124 -48.99 -15.65 -17.54
CA ALA A 124 -49.12 -15.71 -18.99
C ALA A 124 -49.17 -17.16 -19.51
N VAL A 125 -48.35 -18.05 -18.95
CA VAL A 125 -48.41 -19.49 -19.26
C VAL A 125 -49.74 -20.08 -18.83
N ALA A 126 -50.22 -19.78 -17.61
CA ALA A 126 -51.51 -20.25 -17.11
C ALA A 126 -52.70 -19.72 -17.94
N ALA A 127 -52.67 -18.45 -18.36
CA ALA A 127 -53.66 -17.86 -19.24
C ALA A 127 -53.64 -18.50 -20.64
N ARG A 128 -52.45 -18.80 -21.17
CA ARG A 128 -52.32 -19.50 -22.45
C ARG A 128 -52.82 -20.94 -22.38
N THR A 129 -52.50 -21.68 -21.31
CA THR A 129 -52.97 -23.07 -21.15
C THR A 129 -54.47 -23.11 -20.89
N SER A 130 -55.03 -22.17 -20.11
CA SER A 130 -56.47 -22.06 -19.90
C SER A 130 -57.22 -21.67 -21.17
N ALA A 131 -56.70 -20.76 -21.99
CA ALA A 131 -57.28 -20.40 -23.29
C ALA A 131 -57.26 -21.57 -24.29
N VAL A 132 -56.24 -22.44 -24.23
CA VAL A 132 -56.19 -23.68 -25.04
C VAL A 132 -57.19 -24.73 -24.54
N ASN A 133 -57.34 -24.87 -23.23
CA ASN A 133 -58.21 -25.89 -22.63
C ASN A 133 -59.69 -25.48 -22.57
N ASN A 134 -60.01 -24.18 -22.60
CA ASN A 134 -61.37 -23.65 -22.55
C ASN A 134 -61.56 -22.56 -23.63
N PRO A 135 -61.80 -22.95 -24.90
CA PRO A 135 -61.94 -21.98 -25.98
C PRO A 135 -63.19 -21.10 -25.78
N PRO A 136 -63.09 -19.77 -26.00
CA PRO A 136 -64.26 -18.89 -25.91
C PRO A 136 -65.32 -19.29 -26.96
N PRO A 137 -66.63 -19.08 -26.68
CA PRO A 137 -67.68 -19.36 -27.64
C PRO A 137 -67.49 -18.51 -28.89
N MET A 138 -67.28 -19.19 -30.01
CA MET A 138 -66.93 -18.65 -31.31
C MET A 138 -68.12 -17.85 -31.89
N ALA A 139 -68.08 -16.52 -31.83
CA ALA A 139 -68.92 -15.66 -32.66
C ALA A 139 -68.34 -15.60 -34.08
N PRO A 140 -69.12 -15.84 -35.15
CA PRO A 140 -68.59 -15.90 -36.50
C PRO A 140 -68.24 -14.49 -37.02
N LYS A 141 -66.96 -14.26 -37.32
CA LYS A 141 -66.51 -13.13 -38.16
C LYS A 141 -66.32 -13.61 -39.61
N PRO A 142 -66.75 -12.84 -40.62
CA PRO A 142 -66.68 -13.26 -42.01
C PRO A 142 -65.25 -13.25 -42.53
N VAL A 143 -64.95 -14.28 -43.33
CA VAL A 143 -63.70 -14.53 -44.04
C VAL A 143 -63.46 -13.46 -45.12
N ALA A 144 -62.29 -12.82 -45.08
CA ALA A 144 -61.74 -12.08 -46.21
C ALA A 144 -60.27 -12.46 -46.44
N ALA A 145 -60.05 -13.05 -47.62
CA ALA A 145 -58.85 -13.04 -48.47
C ALA A 145 -57.47 -13.45 -47.91
N ALA A 146 -57.06 -14.64 -48.36
CA ALA A 146 -55.75 -15.13 -48.83
C ALA A 146 -54.40 -14.46 -48.43
N PRO A 147 -53.35 -15.26 -48.17
CA PRO A 147 -52.04 -14.81 -47.67
C PRO A 147 -51.07 -14.36 -48.78
N SER A 148 -50.36 -13.25 -48.55
CA SER A 148 -49.17 -12.86 -49.32
C SER A 148 -47.89 -13.49 -48.74
N LYS A 149 -47.05 -14.01 -49.63
CA LYS A 149 -45.76 -14.71 -49.39
C LYS A 149 -44.77 -13.92 -48.49
N PRO A 150 -43.93 -14.59 -47.67
CA PRO A 150 -42.84 -13.94 -46.97
C PRO A 150 -41.55 -13.89 -47.82
N THR A 151 -40.89 -12.72 -47.83
CA THR A 151 -39.51 -12.54 -48.30
C THR A 151 -38.51 -12.83 -47.16
N PRO A 152 -37.37 -13.51 -47.41
CA PRO A 152 -36.39 -13.80 -46.37
C PRO A 152 -35.46 -12.60 -46.10
N ALA A 153 -35.40 -12.12 -44.86
CA ALA A 153 -34.39 -11.17 -44.39
C ALA A 153 -33.17 -11.92 -43.79
N PRO A 154 -31.94 -11.41 -43.98
CA PRO A 154 -30.72 -12.16 -43.66
C PRO A 154 -30.40 -12.20 -42.17
N ALA A 155 -29.83 -13.33 -41.77
CA ALA A 155 -29.45 -13.71 -40.41
C ALA A 155 -28.55 -12.69 -39.70
N ARG A 156 -28.96 -12.26 -38.50
CA ARG A 156 -28.09 -11.57 -37.55
C ARG A 156 -27.36 -12.59 -36.67
N LYS A 157 -26.04 -12.43 -36.63
CA LYS A 157 -25.05 -13.35 -36.07
C LYS A 157 -25.22 -13.50 -34.56
N LYS A 158 -25.26 -14.74 -34.08
CA LYS A 158 -25.16 -15.09 -32.66
C LYS A 158 -23.74 -14.76 -32.18
N GLY A 159 -23.62 -13.85 -31.21
CA GLY A 159 -22.38 -13.58 -30.50
C GLY A 159 -22.02 -14.80 -29.64
N ALA A 160 -20.92 -15.45 -29.98
CA ALA A 160 -20.39 -16.60 -29.25
C ALA A 160 -19.95 -16.18 -27.85
N LEU A 161 -20.33 -17.01 -26.88
CA LEU A 161 -19.91 -17.03 -25.49
C LEU A 161 -18.38 -16.95 -25.41
N LYS A 162 -17.85 -15.78 -25.05
CA LYS A 162 -16.43 -15.56 -24.82
C LYS A 162 -16.07 -15.99 -23.40
N GLY A 163 -15.32 -17.09 -23.31
CA GLY A 163 -14.25 -17.23 -22.31
C GLY A 163 -14.63 -17.89 -20.99
N VAL A 164 -14.74 -19.22 -20.98
CA VAL A 164 -14.41 -20.02 -19.78
C VAL A 164 -12.98 -20.51 -19.95
N VAL A 165 -12.05 -19.98 -19.17
CA VAL A 165 -10.68 -20.52 -19.05
C VAL A 165 -10.63 -21.41 -17.82
N VAL A 166 -10.54 -22.72 -18.04
CA VAL A 166 -10.29 -23.71 -16.99
C VAL A 166 -8.78 -23.76 -16.72
N LYS A 167 -8.34 -23.34 -15.53
CA LYS A 167 -6.96 -23.54 -15.05
C LYS A 167 -6.76 -25.03 -14.74
N LYS A 168 -6.04 -25.72 -15.63
CA LYS A 168 -5.64 -27.11 -15.48
C LYS A 168 -4.71 -27.30 -14.26
N LYS A 169 -5.05 -28.30 -13.47
CA LYS A 169 -4.35 -28.82 -12.28
C LYS A 169 -3.13 -29.63 -12.73
N ALA A 170 -1.99 -29.45 -12.07
CA ALA A 170 -0.88 -30.40 -12.11
C ALA A 170 -0.35 -30.61 -10.68
N LYS A 171 -0.30 -31.87 -10.27
CA LYS A 171 0.27 -32.47 -9.05
C LYS A 171 0.72 -33.89 -9.47
N PRO A 172 1.65 -34.58 -8.80
CA PRO A 172 2.97 -34.22 -8.27
C PRO A 172 4.08 -35.13 -8.89
N ALA A 173 5.35 -34.92 -8.56
CA ALA A 173 6.37 -35.97 -8.65
C ALA A 173 7.35 -35.83 -7.50
N ALA A 174 7.72 -36.98 -6.94
CA ALA A 174 8.28 -37.17 -5.61
C ALA A 174 9.82 -37.25 -5.58
N ALA A 175 10.32 -37.02 -4.37
CA ALA A 175 11.43 -37.69 -3.69
C ALA A 175 12.90 -37.42 -4.08
N ALA A 176 13.62 -36.92 -3.05
CA ALA A 176 14.89 -37.38 -2.50
C ALA A 176 16.21 -37.11 -3.25
N SER A 177 17.09 -36.29 -2.65
CA SER A 177 18.31 -36.71 -1.92
C SER A 177 19.39 -35.60 -1.92
N ALA A 178 19.94 -35.31 -0.74
CA ALA A 178 21.24 -34.64 -0.54
C ALA A 178 22.33 -35.72 -0.38
N PRO A 179 23.64 -35.45 -0.16
CA PRO A 179 24.38 -34.16 -0.16
C PRO A 179 25.72 -34.20 -0.95
N LYS A 180 26.40 -33.06 -1.17
CA LYS A 180 27.88 -32.94 -1.22
C LYS A 180 28.34 -31.53 -0.84
N GLU A 181 29.33 -31.48 0.05
CA GLU A 181 30.16 -30.33 0.47
C GLU A 181 31.14 -29.92 -0.65
N ASP A 182 31.38 -28.62 -0.84
CA ASP A 182 32.62 -27.92 -0.43
C ASP A 182 32.88 -26.59 -1.19
N ALA A 183 33.42 -25.63 -0.43
CA ALA A 183 34.29 -24.50 -0.81
C ALA A 183 33.74 -23.24 -1.55
N ASN A 184 33.57 -22.19 -0.74
CA ASN A 184 34.18 -20.85 -0.87
C ASN A 184 33.78 -19.92 -2.04
N LYS A 185 33.02 -18.84 -1.74
CA LYS A 185 33.45 -17.44 -2.01
C LYS A 185 32.47 -16.44 -1.37
N ASP A 186 32.93 -15.73 -0.34
CA ASP A 186 32.32 -14.48 0.13
C ASP A 186 32.43 -13.40 -0.97
N LYS A 187 31.29 -12.81 -1.33
CA LYS A 187 31.08 -11.44 -1.83
C LYS A 187 29.65 -11.34 -2.36
N ASP A 188 28.81 -10.54 -1.71
CA ASP A 188 28.21 -9.33 -2.28
C ASP A 188 27.05 -8.84 -1.39
N ASP A 189 27.28 -7.69 -0.74
CA ASP A 189 26.25 -6.73 -0.34
C ASP A 189 25.43 -6.37 -1.59
N GLU A 190 24.21 -6.87 -1.72
CA GLU A 190 23.27 -6.38 -2.73
C GLU A 190 21.87 -6.26 -2.12
N GLU A 191 21.45 -5.01 -1.88
CA GLU A 191 20.07 -4.65 -1.55
C GLU A 191 19.11 -5.22 -2.61
N PRO A 192 17.96 -5.83 -2.24
CA PRO A 192 16.99 -6.24 -3.24
C PRO A 192 16.26 -5.00 -3.79
N GLY A 193 16.69 -4.58 -4.98
CA GLY A 193 16.08 -3.50 -5.75
C GLY A 193 14.57 -3.65 -5.93
N ALA A 194 13.84 -2.58 -5.59
CA ALA A 194 12.39 -2.49 -5.67
C ALA A 194 11.88 -2.70 -7.11
N LYS A 195 11.35 -3.89 -7.40
CA LYS A 195 10.56 -4.14 -8.62
C LYS A 195 9.23 -3.40 -8.53
N ARG A 196 9.19 -2.19 -9.09
CA ARG A 196 7.99 -1.39 -9.33
C ARG A 196 6.97 -2.22 -10.10
N ARG A 197 5.85 -2.59 -9.45
CA ARG A 197 4.68 -3.15 -10.13
C ARG A 197 4.09 -2.06 -11.02
N ARG A 198 4.13 -2.25 -12.35
CA ARG A 198 3.27 -1.49 -13.26
C ARG A 198 1.84 -1.93 -13.01
N ILE A 199 1.03 -1.00 -12.52
CA ILE A 199 -0.42 -1.12 -12.47
C ILE A 199 -0.89 -0.51 -13.80
N SER A 200 -1.38 -1.36 -14.71
CA SER A 200 -2.12 -0.92 -15.88
C SER A 200 -3.57 -0.71 -15.46
N GLU A 201 -4.01 0.54 -15.52
CA GLU A 201 -5.41 0.97 -15.43
C GLU A 201 -6.18 0.51 -16.67
N ALA A 202 -7.28 -0.23 -16.44
CA ALA A 202 -8.40 -0.44 -17.36
C ALA A 202 -9.54 -1.12 -16.61
#